data_AF-A0A1H4LA40-F1
#
_entry.id   AF-A0A1H4LA40-F1
#
_cell.length_a   1.000
_cell.length_b   1.000
_cell.length_c   1.000
_cell.angle_alpha   90.00
_cell.angle_beta   90.00
_cell.angle_gamma   90.00
#
_symmetry.space_group_name_H-M   'P 1'
#
loop_
_entity.id
_entity.type
_entity.pdbx_description
1 polymer ?
#
loop_
_entity_poly.entity_id
_entity_poly.type
_entity_poly.pdbx_seq_one_letter_code
_entity_poly.pdbx_strand_id
1 'polypeptide(L)' 'MRFKVALAFDNQSVKEEILEIKEQKLGELSDEEIERAIEINIRSWLDKHLQIEWEVLEEE' A
#
# COMPACT_ATOMS: atom_id res chain seq x y z
N MET A 1 -6.66 -10.70 9.65
CA MET A 1 -6.79 -9.25 9.91
C MET A 1 -7.14 -8.51 8.63
N ARG A 2 -8.05 -7.51 8.70
CA ARG A 2 -8.42 -6.66 7.56
C ARG A 2 -8.09 -5.21 7.88
N PHE A 3 -7.54 -4.49 6.91
CA PHE A 3 -7.25 -3.06 7.05
C PHE A 3 -7.56 -2.32 5.75
N LYS A 4 -7.95 -1.05 5.87
CA LYS A 4 -8.23 -0.18 4.73
C LYS A 4 -6.96 0.57 4.36
N VAL A 5 -6.62 0.57 3.07
CA VAL A 5 -5.58 1.42 2.50
C VAL A 5 -6.24 2.46 1.61
N ALA A 6 -5.74 3.70 1.66
CA ALA A 6 -6.17 4.79 0.80
C ALA A 6 -4.94 5.47 0.20
N LEU A 7 -4.92 5.61 -1.12
CA LEU A 7 -3.95 6.43 -1.85
C LEU A 7 -4.57 7.81 -2.07
N ALA A 8 -3.82 8.86 -1.73
CA ALA A 8 -4.23 10.24 -1.95
C ALA A 8 -3.24 10.97 -2.85
N PHE A 9 -3.75 11.83 -3.72
CA PHE A 9 -3.00 12.80 -4.52
C PHE A 9 -3.59 14.18 -4.24
N ASP A 10 -2.76 15.19 -3.96
CA ASP A 10 -3.20 16.53 -3.52
C ASP A 10 -4.25 16.53 -2.40
N ASN A 11 -4.04 15.68 -1.37
CA ASN A 11 -4.97 15.45 -0.25
C ASN A 11 -6.36 14.94 -0.63
N GLN A 12 -6.59 14.53 -1.87
CA GLN A 12 -7.81 13.86 -2.31
C GLN A 12 -7.57 12.36 -2.41
N SER A 13 -8.41 11.56 -1.76
CA SER A 13 -8.33 10.10 -1.89
C SER A 13 -8.72 9.69 -3.31
N VAL A 14 -7.75 9.18 -4.05
CA VAL A 14 -7.93 8.76 -5.45
C VAL A 14 -8.26 7.28 -5.58
N LYS A 15 -7.90 6.47 -4.57
CA LYS A 15 -8.20 5.03 -4.53
C LYS A 15 -8.28 4.53 -3.09
N GLU A 16 -9.27 3.70 -2.80
CA GLU A 16 -9.41 2.99 -1.53
C GLU A 16 -9.58 1.49 -1.75
N GLU A 17 -9.00 0.68 -0.87
CA GLU A 17 -9.13 -0.78 -0.94
C GLU A 17 -9.05 -1.41 0.46
N ILE A 18 -9.74 -2.54 0.65
CA ILE A 18 -9.63 -3.34 1.87
C ILE A 18 -8.66 -4.48 1.59
N LEU A 19 -7.55 -4.50 2.32
CA LEU A 19 -6.56 -5.56 2.27
C LEU A 19 -6.81 -6.57 3.41
N GLU A 20 -6.68 -7.85 3.10
CA GLU A 20 -6.86 -8.95 4.05
C GLU A 20 -5.58 -9.76 4.19
N ILE A 21 -5.03 -9.79 5.41
CA ILE A 21 -3.94 -10.68 5.80
C ILE A 21 -4.56 -11.92 6.43
N LYS A 22 -4.30 -13.09 5.82
CA LYS A 22 -4.77 -14.40 6.32
C LYS A 22 -4.19 -14.67 7.72
N GLU A 23 -5.07 -14.96 8.67
CA GLU A 23 -4.76 -15.12 10.10
C GLU A 23 -3.80 -16.25 10.45
N GLN A 24 -3.66 -17.25 9.57
CA GLN A 24 -2.77 -18.41 9.79
C GLN A 24 -1.29 -18.04 9.97
N LYS A 25 -0.91 -16.77 9.75
CA LYS A 25 0.45 -16.27 9.96
C LYS A 25 0.60 -15.31 11.14
N LEU A 26 -0.48 -14.95 11.85
CA LEU A 26 -0.48 -13.86 12.83
C LEU A 26 -0.52 -14.32 14.30
N GLY A 27 -0.91 -15.56 14.58
CA GLY A 27 -1.17 -16.04 15.96
C GLY A 27 0.06 -16.10 16.88
N GLU A 28 1.27 -15.98 16.33
CA GLU A 28 2.54 -16.03 17.07
C GLU A 28 3.42 -14.79 16.82
N LEU A 29 2.93 -13.81 16.04
CA LEU A 29 3.71 -12.63 15.69
C LEU A 29 3.60 -11.58 16.78
N SER A 30 4.75 -11.01 17.14
CA SER A 30 4.81 -9.78 17.93
C SER A 30 4.19 -8.60 17.17
N ASP A 31 3.85 -7.54 17.90
CA ASP A 31 3.30 -6.31 17.30
C ASP A 31 4.22 -5.74 16.20
N GLU A 32 5.54 -5.78 16.41
CA GLU A 32 6.53 -5.34 15.41
C GLU A 32 6.48 -6.18 14.12
N GLU A 33 6.26 -7.49 14.24
CA GLU A 33 6.15 -8.38 13.09
C GLU A 33 4.82 -8.19 12.35
N ILE A 34 3.75 -7.88 13.08
CA ILE A 34 2.45 -7.51 12.51
C ILE A 34 2.59 -6.20 11.72
N GLU A 35 3.24 -5.18 12.28
CA GLU A 35 3.50 -3.91 11.59
C GLU A 35 4.29 -4.11 10.30
N ARG A 36 5.38 -4.90 10.36
CA ARG A 36 6.17 -5.25 9.16
C ARG A 36 5.33 -5.98 8.11
N ALA A 37 4.48 -6.92 8.54
CA ALA A 37 3.60 -7.64 7.63
C ALA A 37 2.60 -6.69 6.95
N ILE A 38 2.03 -5.73 7.68
CA ILE A 38 1.17 -4.69 7.12
C ILE A 38 1.95 -3.85 6.10
N GLU A 39 3.16 -3.40 6.44
CA GLU A 39 3.98 -2.58 5.55
C GLU A 39 4.29 -3.28 4.23
N ILE A 40 4.69 -4.56 4.28
CA ILE A 40 4.94 -5.38 3.09
C ILE A 40 3.70 -5.48 2.20
N ASN A 41 2.51 -5.65 2.80
CA ASN A 41 1.25 -5.74 2.05
C ASN A 41 0.89 -4.39 1.41
N ILE A 42 1.09 -3.27 2.12
CA ILE A 42 0.84 -1.93 1.57
C ILE A 42 1.79 -1.63 0.40
N ARG A 43 3.09 -1.92 0.55
CA ARG A 43 4.07 -1.74 -0.54
C ARG A 43 3.71 -2.58 -1.77
N SER A 44 3.40 -3.85 -1.55
CA SER A 44 2.97 -4.75 -2.63
C SER A 44 1.69 -4.29 -3.33
N TRP A 45 0.81 -3.60 -2.60
CA TRP A 45 -0.40 -2.99 -3.16
C TRP A 45 -0.06 -1.72 -3.96
N LEU A 46 0.80 -0.85 -3.44
CA LEU A 46 1.26 0.35 -4.15
C LEU A 46 1.93 -0.01 -5.47
N ASP A 47 2.83 -0.99 -5.49
CA ASP A 47 3.54 -1.43 -6.70
C ASP A 47 2.59 -1.89 -7.82
N LYS A 48 1.38 -2.37 -7.47
CA LYS A 48 0.37 -2.80 -8.45
C LYS A 48 -0.52 -1.67 -8.95
N HIS A 49 -0.57 -0.55 -8.24
CA HIS A 49 -1.57 0.50 -8.48
C HIS A 49 -0.98 1.87 -8.78
N LEU A 50 0.31 2.07 -8.50
CA LEU A 50 1.00 3.33 -8.73
C LEU A 50 2.09 3.12 -9.79
N GLN A 51 1.90 3.78 -10.93
CA GLN A 51 2.91 3.93 -11.96
C GLN A 51 3.06 5.42 -12.23
N ILE A 52 4.31 5.91 -12.23
CA ILE A 52 4.62 7.30 -12.56
C ILE A 52 5.30 7.28 -13.92
N GLU A 53 4.68 7.93 -14.90
CA GLU A 53 5.26 8.18 -16.21
C GLU A 53 5.60 9.66 -16.30
N TRP A 54 6.72 9.97 -16.96
CA TRP A 54 7.15 11.34 -17.17
C TRP A 54 7.79 11.46 -18.56
N GLU A 55 7.63 12.62 -19.17
CA GLU A 55 8.28 12.98 -20.43
C GLU A 55 8.90 14.38 -20.29
N VAL A 56 9.99 14.64 -21.00
CA VAL A 56 10.55 16.01 -21.13
C VAL A 56 9.76 16.72 -22.21
N LEU A 57 9.08 17.79 -21.84
CA LEU A 57 8.49 18.73 -22.79
C LEU A 57 9.61 19.71 -23.18
N GLU A 58 10.11 19.58 -24.42
CA GLU A 58 11.16 20.38 -25.10
C GLU A 58 11.98 21.39 -24.26
N GLU A 59 13.30 21.20 -24.23
CA GLU A 59 14.24 22.24 -23.79
C GLU A 59 14.41 23.27 -24.93
N GLU A 60 13.80 24.45 -24.81
CA GLU A 60 14.24 25.65 -25.57
C GLU A 60 15.52 26.26 -24.95
#